data_AF-A0A355M9Y0-F1
#
_entry.id   AF-A0A355M9Y0-F1
#
_cell.length_a   1.000
_cell.length_b   1.000
_cell.length_c   1.000
_cell.angle_alpha   90.00
_cell.angle_beta   90.00
_cell.angle_gamma   90.00
#
_symmetry.space_group_name_H-M   'P 1'
#
loop_
_entity.id
_entity.type
_entity.pdbx_description
1 polymer ?
#
loop_
_entity_poly.entity_id
_entity_poly.type
_entity_poly.pdbx_seq_one_letter_code
_entity_poly.pdbx_strand_id
1 'polypeptide(L)'
;MNILFSSHLINNKQVDVCNAFLRMLDFPGMHVDLLVHANKYFSNLSIGNRKVIDEDFKKTNKYDLILAFYKAGVKRVSKYAEKNQLPLVYVISATDIEKEYPDDLRLLAKVLILNDSFDYPKTIFPNKFVKELRLSTNLAEKTEFEFINKKQPKILVDIENSNSAFSSLYQIIPLLNSIIFCEITVLHSSARFPGVFNPNIKLIPRSKVFSEKMAREADIIIGSGRIIETGVGMCKPCIIVGERGFGGMLTTNKMEAQYRTFFQGRIGGEIGEYIPEKLFMSEISDLMELDNEAINAIVQENYRFLQEEYKRGKTELYNLLDSEIRRHKNVMSDDILYTKLKLSGTFQLILVSETDYALTNSLTRQRHSSIEKEEKEILELFSEGNAVSDALKKSGYKEEPEMFIEFTRELLKEKILEIDE
;
A
#
# COMPACT_ATOMS: atom_id res chain seq x y z
N MET A 1 18.26 -11.64 5.19
CA MET A 1 16.82 -11.95 5.19
C MET A 1 16.45 -12.57 3.87
N ASN A 2 16.10 -13.84 3.85
CA ASN A 2 15.65 -14.57 2.66
C ASN A 2 14.12 -14.57 2.62
N ILE A 3 13.54 -14.06 1.54
CA ILE A 3 12.10 -13.85 1.41
C ILE A 3 11.59 -14.64 0.21
N LEU A 4 10.51 -15.38 0.43
CA LEU A 4 9.70 -15.92 -0.65
C LEU A 4 8.56 -14.93 -0.94
N PHE A 5 8.56 -14.33 -2.14
CA PHE A 5 7.49 -13.43 -2.57
C PHE A 5 6.56 -14.17 -3.54
N SER A 6 5.28 -14.33 -3.18
CA SER A 6 4.27 -14.97 -4.02
C SER A 6 3.23 -13.99 -4.50
N SER A 7 2.92 -14.02 -5.81
CA SER A 7 1.93 -13.12 -6.41
C SER A 7 1.24 -13.75 -7.63
N HIS A 8 0.02 -13.29 -7.89
CA HIS A 8 -0.72 -13.53 -9.13
C HIS A 8 -1.41 -12.23 -9.57
N LEU A 9 -0.87 -11.60 -10.60
CA LEU A 9 -1.31 -10.27 -11.06
C LEU A 9 -2.28 -10.39 -12.23
N ILE A 10 -3.42 -9.70 -12.17
CA ILE A 10 -4.49 -9.84 -13.17
C ILE A 10 -4.76 -8.58 -14.01
N ASN A 11 -4.08 -7.46 -13.73
CA ASN A 11 -4.21 -6.23 -14.50
C ASN A 11 -2.96 -5.33 -14.36
N ASN A 12 -2.83 -4.30 -15.23
CA ASN A 12 -1.67 -3.40 -15.22
C ASN A 12 -1.55 -2.58 -13.93
N LYS A 13 -2.67 -2.19 -13.30
CA LYS A 13 -2.64 -1.46 -12.02
C LYS A 13 -1.94 -2.28 -10.94
N GLN A 14 -2.28 -3.57 -10.81
CA GLN A 14 -1.62 -4.48 -9.89
C GLN A 14 -0.13 -4.67 -10.21
N VAL A 15 0.24 -4.70 -11.50
CA VAL A 15 1.65 -4.71 -11.92
C VAL A 15 2.38 -3.45 -11.43
N ASP A 16 1.77 -2.28 -11.59
CA ASP A 16 2.39 -1.01 -11.21
C ASP A 16 2.60 -0.92 -9.68
N VAL A 17 1.63 -1.39 -8.89
CA VAL A 17 1.71 -1.46 -7.42
C VAL A 17 2.77 -2.48 -7.00
N CYS A 18 2.73 -3.69 -7.59
CA CYS A 18 3.69 -4.75 -7.31
C CYS A 18 5.13 -4.33 -7.65
N ASN A 19 5.35 -3.66 -8.78
CA ASN A 19 6.66 -3.15 -9.18
C ASN A 19 7.19 -2.11 -8.18
N ALA A 20 6.35 -1.18 -7.73
CA ALA A 20 6.74 -0.21 -6.71
C ALA A 20 7.11 -0.91 -5.40
N PHE A 21 6.31 -1.89 -4.97
CA PHE A 21 6.60 -2.65 -3.75
C PHE A 21 7.89 -3.48 -3.85
N LEU A 22 8.10 -4.18 -4.96
CA LEU A 22 9.32 -4.96 -5.18
C LEU A 22 10.58 -4.08 -5.08
N ARG A 23 10.56 -2.87 -5.65
CA ARG A 23 11.68 -1.91 -5.55
C ARG A 23 11.97 -1.48 -4.11
N MET A 24 10.95 -1.36 -3.27
CA MET A 24 11.15 -1.10 -1.84
C MET A 24 11.89 -2.25 -1.13
N LEU A 25 11.72 -3.49 -1.61
CA LEU A 25 12.44 -4.67 -1.11
C LEU A 25 13.90 -4.76 -1.57
N ASP A 26 14.37 -3.89 -2.49
CA ASP A 26 15.78 -3.83 -2.90
C ASP A 26 16.66 -3.17 -1.82
N PHE A 27 16.76 -3.81 -0.66
CA PHE A 27 17.56 -3.35 0.48
C PHE A 27 18.78 -4.26 0.68
N PRO A 28 19.97 -3.72 1.03
CA PRO A 28 21.14 -4.55 1.33
C PRO A 28 20.84 -5.61 2.39
N GLY A 29 21.13 -6.88 2.09
CA GLY A 29 20.88 -8.02 2.99
C GLY A 29 19.48 -8.65 2.85
N MET A 30 18.63 -8.15 1.96
CA MET A 30 17.38 -8.82 1.56
C MET A 30 17.59 -9.60 0.26
N HIS A 31 17.21 -10.88 0.26
CA HIS A 31 17.21 -11.75 -0.91
C HIS A 31 15.78 -12.20 -1.17
N VAL A 32 15.22 -11.82 -2.32
CA VAL A 32 13.82 -12.10 -2.67
C VAL A 32 13.76 -13.08 -3.84
N ASP A 33 13.22 -14.27 -3.59
CA ASP A 33 12.86 -15.22 -4.65
C ASP A 33 11.38 -15.01 -5.03
N LEU A 34 11.10 -14.94 -6.33
CA LEU A 34 9.80 -14.62 -6.89
C LEU A 34 9.05 -15.87 -7.34
N LEU A 35 7.91 -16.15 -6.72
CA LEU A 35 6.94 -17.16 -7.14
C LEU A 35 5.72 -16.48 -7.77
N VAL A 36 5.85 -16.12 -9.05
CA VAL A 36 4.82 -15.40 -9.79
C VAL A 36 4.24 -16.28 -10.90
N HIS A 37 2.93 -16.24 -11.09
CA HIS A 37 2.31 -16.97 -12.20
C HIS A 37 2.67 -16.36 -13.55
N ALA A 38 3.18 -17.17 -14.48
CA ALA A 38 3.44 -16.75 -15.86
C ALA A 38 2.10 -16.45 -16.56
N ASN A 39 1.82 -15.17 -16.78
CA ASN A 39 0.68 -14.70 -17.57
C ASN A 39 1.09 -13.46 -18.39
N LYS A 40 0.17 -12.87 -19.15
CA LYS A 40 0.47 -11.70 -20.00
C LYS A 40 0.99 -10.46 -19.24
N TYR A 41 0.83 -10.43 -17.92
CA TYR A 41 1.30 -9.33 -17.06
C TYR A 41 2.70 -9.59 -16.50
N PHE A 42 3.16 -10.84 -16.49
CA PHE A 42 4.48 -11.23 -16.00
C PHE A 42 5.61 -10.53 -16.75
N SER A 43 5.48 -10.32 -18.08
CA SER A 43 6.49 -9.61 -18.89
C SER A 43 6.70 -8.15 -18.47
N ASN A 44 5.75 -7.57 -17.74
CA ASN A 44 5.81 -6.18 -17.30
C ASN A 44 6.32 -6.03 -15.86
N LEU A 45 6.69 -7.15 -15.20
CA LEU A 45 7.28 -7.12 -13.87
C LEU A 45 8.77 -6.74 -13.93
N SER A 46 9.16 -5.84 -13.04
CA SER A 46 10.55 -5.45 -12.81
C SER A 46 11.25 -6.51 -11.95
N ILE A 47 11.67 -7.62 -12.59
CA ILE A 47 12.32 -8.75 -11.91
C ILE A 47 13.69 -8.34 -11.34
N GLY A 48 14.45 -7.49 -12.06
CA GLY A 48 15.80 -7.10 -11.66
C GLY A 48 16.72 -8.31 -11.54
N ASN A 49 17.52 -8.37 -10.47
CA ASN A 49 18.42 -9.51 -10.17
C ASN A 49 17.75 -10.63 -9.36
N ARG A 50 16.42 -10.56 -9.17
CA ARG A 50 15.70 -11.56 -8.35
C ARG A 50 15.56 -12.87 -9.11
N LYS A 51 15.66 -13.97 -8.38
CA LYS A 51 15.45 -15.30 -8.94
C LYS A 51 13.95 -15.56 -9.06
N VAL A 52 13.47 -15.85 -10.26
CA VAL A 52 12.13 -16.42 -10.47
C VAL A 52 12.21 -17.92 -10.23
N ILE A 53 11.31 -18.43 -9.40
CA ILE A 53 11.28 -19.83 -8.98
C ILE A 53 9.94 -20.47 -9.31
N ASP A 54 9.98 -21.77 -9.58
CA ASP A 54 8.81 -22.63 -9.70
C ASP A 54 8.50 -23.33 -8.36
N GLU A 55 7.53 -24.24 -8.37
CA GLU A 55 7.03 -25.00 -7.21
C GLU A 55 8.09 -25.83 -6.45
N ASP A 56 9.33 -25.91 -6.94
CA ASP A 56 10.46 -26.59 -6.29
C ASP A 56 10.89 -25.95 -4.96
N PHE A 57 10.47 -24.73 -4.66
CA PHE A 57 10.71 -24.08 -3.37
C PHE A 57 10.22 -24.92 -2.17
N LYS A 58 9.22 -25.80 -2.40
CA LYS A 58 8.66 -26.71 -1.39
C LYS A 58 9.66 -27.72 -0.82
N LYS A 59 10.81 -27.90 -1.47
CA LYS A 59 11.86 -28.86 -1.07
C LYS A 59 12.98 -28.22 -0.25
N THR A 60 13.00 -26.89 -0.11
CA THR A 60 14.08 -26.15 0.56
C THR A 60 13.54 -25.41 1.77
N ASN A 61 14.21 -25.48 2.93
CA ASN A 61 13.88 -24.63 4.08
C ASN A 61 14.94 -23.53 4.25
N LYS A 62 14.86 -22.50 3.40
CA LYS A 62 15.88 -21.43 3.33
C LYS A 62 15.35 -20.01 3.54
N TYR A 63 14.03 -19.85 3.72
CA TYR A 63 13.39 -18.55 3.83
C TYR A 63 13.13 -18.20 5.29
N ASP A 64 13.26 -16.91 5.61
CA ASP A 64 12.94 -16.37 6.94
C ASP A 64 11.48 -15.91 7.02
N LEU A 65 10.90 -15.49 5.89
CA LEU A 65 9.56 -14.89 5.80
C LEU A 65 8.95 -15.07 4.41
N ILE A 66 7.63 -15.08 4.35
CA ILE A 66 6.87 -15.13 3.11
C ILE A 66 6.06 -13.83 2.96
N LEU A 67 6.19 -13.20 1.79
CA LEU A 67 5.32 -12.11 1.36
C LEU A 67 4.30 -12.66 0.36
N ALA A 68 3.02 -12.57 0.68
CA ALA A 68 1.96 -13.00 -0.23
C ALA A 68 1.14 -11.81 -0.70
N PHE A 69 1.23 -11.52 -1.99
CA PHE A 69 0.48 -10.48 -2.66
C PHE A 69 -0.89 -11.03 -3.10
N TYR A 70 -1.96 -10.44 -2.59
CA TYR A 70 -3.35 -10.84 -2.84
C TYR A 70 -3.71 -12.29 -2.44
N LYS A 71 -5.01 -12.64 -2.47
CA LYS A 71 -5.50 -13.96 -1.99
C LYS A 71 -4.85 -15.13 -2.72
N ALA A 72 -4.62 -14.98 -4.01
CA ALA A 72 -4.01 -16.00 -4.86
C ALA A 72 -2.57 -16.32 -4.43
N GLY A 73 -1.80 -15.31 -3.99
CA GLY A 73 -0.47 -15.50 -3.41
C GLY A 73 -0.54 -16.35 -2.14
N VAL A 74 -1.45 -16.01 -1.22
CA VAL A 74 -1.64 -16.75 0.06
C VAL A 74 -2.01 -18.21 -0.19
N LYS A 75 -2.97 -18.46 -1.09
CA LYS A 75 -3.42 -19.83 -1.42
C LYS A 75 -2.28 -20.72 -1.92
N ARG A 76 -1.31 -20.15 -2.62
CA ARG A 76 -0.16 -20.90 -3.16
C ARG A 76 0.86 -21.28 -2.09
N VAL A 77 1.07 -20.44 -1.07
CA VAL A 77 2.16 -20.60 -0.11
C VAL A 77 1.75 -21.01 1.30
N SER A 78 0.45 -20.91 1.66
CA SER A 78 -0.08 -21.21 3.01
C SER A 78 0.39 -22.55 3.58
N LYS A 79 0.18 -23.66 2.87
CA LYS A 79 0.63 -24.99 3.32
C LYS A 79 2.14 -25.10 3.55
N TYR A 80 2.92 -24.38 2.74
CA TYR A 80 4.37 -24.33 2.89
C TYR A 80 4.77 -23.47 4.10
N ALA A 81 4.07 -22.35 4.32
CA ALA A 81 4.26 -21.47 5.48
C ALA A 81 4.00 -22.24 6.78
N GLU A 82 2.88 -22.93 6.89
CA GLU A 82 2.50 -23.74 8.06
C GLU A 82 3.52 -24.85 8.33
N LYS A 83 3.83 -25.66 7.30
CA LYS A 83 4.77 -26.78 7.43
C LYS A 83 6.14 -26.36 7.95
N ASN A 84 6.63 -25.19 7.53
CA ASN A 84 7.95 -24.70 7.91
C ASN A 84 7.89 -23.66 9.04
N GLN A 85 6.71 -23.44 9.63
CA GLN A 85 6.47 -22.44 10.68
C GLN A 85 7.04 -21.06 10.31
N LEU A 86 6.75 -20.58 9.11
CA LEU A 86 7.23 -19.29 8.62
C LEU A 86 6.18 -18.19 8.79
N PRO A 87 6.57 -16.96 9.17
CA PRO A 87 5.64 -15.83 9.17
C PRO A 87 5.19 -15.51 7.74
N LEU A 88 3.88 -15.43 7.57
CA LEU A 88 3.24 -15.06 6.31
C LEU A 88 2.68 -13.64 6.42
N VAL A 89 3.30 -12.70 5.70
CA VAL A 89 2.85 -11.31 5.65
C VAL A 89 2.03 -11.09 4.38
N TYR A 90 0.79 -10.68 4.57
CA TYR A 90 -0.13 -10.38 3.48
C TYR A 90 0.10 -8.98 2.96
N VAL A 91 0.15 -8.81 1.64
CA VAL A 91 0.37 -7.51 1.00
C VAL A 91 -0.79 -7.23 0.05
N ILE A 92 -1.42 -6.07 0.23
CA ILE A 92 -2.62 -5.67 -0.50
C ILE A 92 -2.61 -4.17 -0.78
N SER A 93 -3.09 -3.75 -1.96
CA SER A 93 -3.35 -2.35 -2.28
C SER A 93 -4.60 -1.86 -1.54
N ALA A 94 -4.56 -0.63 -1.03
CA ALA A 94 -5.69 0.02 -0.38
C ALA A 94 -6.96 0.01 -1.25
N THR A 95 -6.81 0.27 -2.54
CA THR A 95 -7.93 0.27 -3.49
C THR A 95 -8.51 -1.10 -3.82
N ASP A 96 -7.79 -2.19 -3.52
CA ASP A 96 -8.24 -3.56 -3.78
C ASP A 96 -8.77 -4.28 -2.52
N ILE A 97 -8.76 -3.63 -1.35
CA ILE A 97 -9.14 -4.21 -0.05
C ILE A 97 -10.48 -4.95 -0.11
N GLU A 98 -11.51 -4.34 -0.70
CA GLU A 98 -12.85 -4.93 -0.73
C GLU A 98 -12.89 -6.28 -1.48
N LYS A 99 -12.13 -6.39 -2.57
CA LYS A 99 -12.12 -7.58 -3.44
C LYS A 99 -11.13 -8.63 -2.96
N GLU A 100 -10.04 -8.18 -2.35
CA GLU A 100 -8.89 -8.99 -1.97
C GLU A 100 -8.79 -9.16 -0.45
N TYR A 101 -9.84 -8.89 0.33
CA TYR A 101 -9.85 -9.09 1.78
C TYR A 101 -9.54 -10.56 2.14
N PRO A 102 -8.53 -10.88 2.98
CA PRO A 102 -8.13 -12.26 3.25
C PRO A 102 -9.28 -13.17 3.68
N ASP A 103 -9.29 -14.41 3.15
CA ASP A 103 -10.32 -15.40 3.49
C ASP A 103 -10.13 -15.94 4.94
N ASP A 104 -8.89 -16.00 5.43
CA ASP A 104 -8.55 -16.45 6.80
C ASP A 104 -7.37 -15.63 7.36
N LEU A 105 -7.64 -14.83 8.40
CA LEU A 105 -6.63 -13.99 9.05
C LEU A 105 -5.67 -14.78 9.95
N ARG A 106 -6.04 -16.01 10.35
CA ARG A 106 -5.24 -16.85 11.25
C ARG A 106 -3.94 -17.32 10.61
N LEU A 107 -3.94 -17.44 9.28
CA LEU A 107 -2.77 -17.81 8.48
C LEU A 107 -1.71 -16.71 8.44
N LEU A 108 -2.06 -15.48 8.82
CA LEU A 108 -1.28 -14.31 8.54
C LEU A 108 -0.61 -13.80 9.82
N ALA A 109 0.68 -13.46 9.73
CA ALA A 109 1.42 -12.79 10.79
C ALA A 109 1.09 -11.30 10.83
N LYS A 110 1.00 -10.67 9.64
CA LYS A 110 0.73 -9.23 9.48
C LYS A 110 0.02 -8.96 8.17
N VAL A 111 -0.74 -7.87 8.11
CA VAL A 111 -1.25 -7.29 6.87
C VAL A 111 -0.54 -5.97 6.58
N LEU A 112 0.07 -5.87 5.41
CA LEU A 112 0.63 -4.65 4.84
C LEU A 112 -0.35 -4.08 3.83
N ILE A 113 -0.95 -2.94 4.16
CA ILE A 113 -1.77 -2.18 3.22
C ILE A 113 -0.86 -1.17 2.52
N LEU A 114 -0.72 -1.35 1.21
CA LEU A 114 -0.02 -0.44 0.34
C LEU A 114 -0.95 0.73 0.04
N ASN A 115 -0.65 1.89 0.64
CA ASN A 115 -1.41 3.11 0.47
C ASN A 115 -1.17 3.67 -0.93
N ASP A 116 -2.06 3.31 -1.85
CA ASP A 116 -2.14 3.81 -3.22
C ASP A 116 -3.40 4.65 -3.47
N SER A 117 -4.09 5.08 -2.40
CA SER A 117 -5.26 5.95 -2.46
C SER A 117 -5.53 6.63 -1.12
N PHE A 118 -6.02 7.87 -1.17
CA PHE A 118 -6.30 8.65 0.04
C PHE A 118 -7.45 8.09 0.90
N ASP A 119 -8.52 7.59 0.27
CA ASP A 119 -9.74 7.16 0.96
C ASP A 119 -9.93 5.63 0.81
N TYR A 120 -9.60 4.87 1.84
CA TYR A 120 -9.91 3.43 1.93
C TYR A 120 -10.41 3.07 3.33
N PRO A 121 -11.24 2.02 3.47
CA PRO A 121 -11.87 1.68 4.74
C PRO A 121 -10.83 1.11 5.72
N LYS A 122 -10.27 1.98 6.58
CA LYS A 122 -9.27 1.63 7.60
C LYS A 122 -9.82 0.72 8.71
N THR A 123 -11.13 0.66 8.87
CA THR A 123 -11.82 0.01 10.00
C THR A 123 -12.01 -1.50 9.86
N ILE A 124 -11.59 -2.12 8.75
CA ILE A 124 -11.92 -3.54 8.46
C ILE A 124 -10.98 -4.53 9.20
N PHE A 125 -9.85 -4.05 9.74
CA PHE A 125 -8.88 -4.94 10.39
C PHE A 125 -8.66 -4.61 11.88
N PRO A 126 -8.27 -5.61 12.70
CA PRO A 126 -7.78 -5.41 14.06
C PRO A 126 -6.65 -4.37 14.13
N ASN A 127 -6.73 -3.45 15.11
CA ASN A 127 -5.66 -2.49 15.36
C ASN A 127 -4.35 -3.23 15.69
N LYS A 128 -3.19 -2.73 15.22
CA LYS A 128 -1.84 -3.35 15.25
C LYS A 128 -1.58 -4.56 14.35
N PHE A 129 -2.60 -5.31 13.93
CA PHE A 129 -2.42 -6.40 12.96
C PHE A 129 -2.08 -5.88 11.55
N VAL A 130 -2.42 -4.61 11.30
CA VAL A 130 -2.20 -3.93 10.04
C VAL A 130 -1.12 -2.88 10.17
N LYS A 131 -0.31 -2.78 9.13
CA LYS A 131 0.53 -1.61 8.90
C LYS A 131 0.19 -1.03 7.53
N GLU A 132 -0.06 0.27 7.51
CA GLU A 132 -0.11 1.05 6.28
C GLU A 132 1.32 1.40 5.86
N LEU A 133 1.65 1.12 4.61
CA LEU A 133 2.91 1.51 4.00
C LEU A 133 2.62 2.34 2.77
N ARG A 134 3.17 3.54 2.72
CA ARG A 134 3.11 4.34 1.52
C ARG A 134 4.08 3.79 0.48
N LEU A 135 3.56 3.45 -0.69
CA LEU A 135 4.41 3.14 -1.84
C LEU A 135 4.99 4.44 -2.38
N SER A 136 6.30 4.44 -2.63
CA SER A 136 6.87 5.48 -3.48
C SER A 136 7.07 4.99 -4.92
N THR A 137 7.03 5.92 -5.86
CA THR A 137 7.28 5.62 -7.27
C THR A 137 8.76 5.35 -7.53
N ASN A 138 9.08 4.96 -8.77
CA ASN A 138 10.48 4.93 -9.19
C ASN A 138 11.09 6.32 -8.99
N LEU A 139 12.30 6.34 -8.45
CA LEU A 139 13.16 7.50 -8.56
C LEU A 139 14.06 7.22 -9.75
N ALA A 140 13.80 7.88 -10.87
CA ALA A 140 14.72 7.83 -11.99
C ALA A 140 16.08 8.41 -11.56
N GLU A 141 17.13 8.14 -12.35
CA GLU A 141 18.37 8.89 -12.19
C GLU A 141 18.05 10.38 -12.28
N LYS A 142 18.70 11.16 -11.42
CA LYS A 142 18.50 12.60 -11.36
C LYS A 142 18.85 13.20 -12.72
N THR A 143 17.86 13.75 -13.40
CA THR A 143 18.04 14.49 -14.65
C THR A 143 17.67 15.94 -14.42
N GLU A 144 18.38 16.84 -15.08
CA GLU A 144 17.93 18.22 -15.22
C GLU A 144 16.72 18.26 -16.14
N PHE A 145 15.74 19.08 -15.77
CA PHE A 145 14.59 19.35 -16.60
C PHE A 145 14.98 20.28 -17.74
N GLU A 146 14.54 19.94 -18.94
CA GLU A 146 14.65 20.80 -20.11
C GLU A 146 13.37 20.68 -20.94
N PHE A 147 12.74 21.82 -21.26
CA PHE A 147 11.68 21.84 -22.26
C PHE A 147 12.27 21.50 -23.64
N ILE A 148 11.98 20.30 -24.14
CA ILE A 148 12.46 19.84 -25.45
C ILE A 148 11.91 20.74 -26.57
N ASN A 149 10.63 21.14 -26.46
CA ASN A 149 10.00 22.09 -27.36
C ASN A 149 9.05 23.03 -26.62
N LYS A 150 9.57 24.17 -26.17
CA LYS A 150 8.78 25.18 -25.43
C LYS A 150 7.61 25.77 -26.26
N LYS A 151 7.65 25.68 -27.59
CA LYS A 151 6.56 26.16 -28.48
C LYS A 151 5.40 25.17 -28.59
N GLN A 152 5.65 23.89 -28.31
CA GLN A 152 4.64 22.84 -28.36
C GLN A 152 4.94 21.78 -27.30
N PRO A 153 4.75 22.11 -26.01
CA PRO A 153 5.07 21.19 -24.93
C PRO A 153 4.09 20.01 -24.92
N LYS A 154 4.60 18.86 -24.50
CA LYS A 154 3.84 17.62 -24.34
C LYS A 154 3.28 17.54 -22.92
N ILE A 155 1.97 17.48 -22.81
CA ILE A 155 1.26 17.35 -21.54
C ILE A 155 0.70 15.93 -21.43
N LEU A 156 1.02 15.26 -20.32
CA LEU A 156 0.32 14.04 -19.92
C LEU A 156 -0.73 14.37 -18.87
N VAL A 157 -1.98 13.95 -19.12
CA VAL A 157 -3.09 14.06 -18.18
C VAL A 157 -3.48 12.67 -17.71
N ASP A 158 -3.34 12.40 -16.41
CA ASP A 158 -3.71 11.11 -15.81
C ASP A 158 -4.33 11.33 -14.42
N ILE A 159 -5.66 11.26 -14.31
CA ILE A 159 -6.38 11.52 -13.05
C ILE A 159 -6.84 10.19 -12.45
N GLU A 160 -6.24 9.80 -11.33
CA GLU A 160 -6.73 8.70 -10.50
C GLU A 160 -7.98 9.16 -9.75
N ASN A 161 -9.13 8.59 -10.12
CA ASN A 161 -10.41 8.79 -9.43
C ASN A 161 -10.77 7.50 -8.68
N SER A 162 -10.94 7.57 -7.35
CA SER A 162 -11.54 6.52 -6.53
C SER A 162 -13.06 6.46 -6.69
N ASN A 163 -13.70 7.59 -6.98
CA ASN A 163 -15.14 7.75 -7.16
C ASN A 163 -15.49 8.16 -8.60
N SER A 164 -15.98 7.20 -9.39
CA SER A 164 -16.34 7.41 -10.79
C SER A 164 -17.44 8.46 -11.04
N ALA A 165 -18.24 8.82 -10.03
CA ALA A 165 -19.32 9.78 -10.15
C ALA A 165 -18.84 11.24 -10.30
N PHE A 166 -17.63 11.55 -9.80
CA PHE A 166 -17.10 12.93 -9.73
C PHE A 166 -15.73 13.03 -10.41
N SER A 167 -15.56 12.38 -11.57
CA SER A 167 -14.27 12.41 -12.25
C SER A 167 -13.90 13.84 -12.65
N SER A 168 -12.86 14.36 -12.01
CA SER A 168 -12.30 15.69 -12.28
C SER A 168 -11.81 15.84 -13.71
N LEU A 169 -11.58 14.71 -14.39
CA LEU A 169 -11.27 14.70 -15.82
C LEU A 169 -12.40 15.32 -16.66
N TYR A 170 -13.67 15.06 -16.34
CA TYR A 170 -14.78 15.68 -17.08
C TYR A 170 -14.85 17.20 -16.89
N GLN A 171 -14.43 17.71 -15.73
CA GLN A 171 -14.40 19.15 -15.46
C GLN A 171 -13.30 19.86 -16.28
N ILE A 172 -12.12 19.25 -16.41
CA ILE A 172 -10.99 19.89 -17.10
C ILE A 172 -10.96 19.65 -18.60
N ILE A 173 -11.68 18.67 -19.14
CA ILE A 173 -11.65 18.36 -20.58
C ILE A 173 -12.03 19.56 -21.47
N PRO A 174 -13.10 20.34 -21.19
CA PRO A 174 -13.38 21.57 -21.93
C PRO A 174 -12.21 22.57 -21.88
N LEU A 175 -11.53 22.66 -20.74
CA LEU A 175 -10.38 23.53 -20.55
C LEU A 175 -9.19 23.05 -21.39
N LEU A 176 -8.86 21.75 -21.32
CA LEU A 176 -7.84 21.12 -22.16
C LEU A 176 -8.15 21.32 -23.65
N ASN A 177 -9.42 21.25 -24.04
CA ASN A 177 -9.85 21.44 -25.42
C ASN A 177 -9.62 22.86 -25.93
N SER A 178 -9.56 23.86 -25.03
CA SER A 178 -9.22 25.25 -25.37
C SER A 178 -7.72 25.47 -25.60
N ILE A 179 -6.87 24.55 -25.15
CA ILE A 179 -5.41 24.63 -25.27
C ILE A 179 -4.99 24.05 -26.63
N ILE A 180 -4.66 24.93 -27.57
CA ILE A 180 -4.31 24.56 -28.95
C ILE A 180 -2.80 24.57 -29.24
N PHE A 181 -1.99 25.01 -28.28
CA PHE A 181 -0.54 25.14 -28.44
C PHE A 181 0.26 23.99 -27.77
N CYS A 182 -0.41 23.04 -27.12
CA CYS A 182 0.24 21.87 -26.48
C CYS A 182 -0.16 20.57 -27.20
N GLU A 183 0.72 19.58 -27.21
CA GLU A 183 0.34 18.19 -27.48
C GLU A 183 -0.15 17.54 -26.19
N ILE A 184 -1.41 17.14 -26.11
CA ILE A 184 -2.02 16.65 -24.87
C ILE A 184 -2.37 15.18 -25.01
N THR A 185 -1.80 14.33 -24.16
CA THR A 185 -2.23 12.94 -24.04
C THR A 185 -3.05 12.75 -22.78
N VAL A 186 -4.29 12.29 -22.92
CA VAL A 186 -5.20 12.02 -21.80
C VAL A 186 -5.37 10.52 -21.62
N LEU A 187 -5.01 10.03 -20.44
CA LEU A 187 -5.28 8.67 -20.02
C LEU A 187 -6.66 8.58 -19.38
N HIS A 188 -7.49 7.65 -19.85
CA HIS A 188 -8.86 7.49 -19.35
C HIS A 188 -9.22 6.05 -18.99
N SER A 189 -10.08 5.91 -17.98
CA SER A 189 -10.62 4.62 -17.54
C SER A 189 -12.05 4.37 -18.02
N SER A 190 -12.77 5.40 -18.51
CA SER A 190 -14.16 5.26 -18.96
C SER A 190 -14.25 4.74 -20.39
N ALA A 191 -15.23 3.87 -20.67
CA ALA A 191 -15.48 3.32 -22.00
C ALA A 191 -16.17 4.33 -22.94
N ARG A 192 -16.69 5.44 -22.41
CA ARG A 192 -17.42 6.46 -23.17
C ARG A 192 -16.92 7.83 -22.75
N PHE A 193 -16.13 8.45 -23.62
CA PHE A 193 -15.77 9.86 -23.54
C PHE A 193 -16.61 10.62 -24.56
N PRO A 194 -17.61 11.41 -24.14
CA PRO A 194 -18.41 12.20 -25.07
C PRO A 194 -17.63 13.46 -25.45
N GLY A 195 -17.36 13.67 -26.75
CA GLY A 195 -16.84 14.96 -27.21
C GLY A 195 -16.13 14.94 -28.55
N VAL A 196 -16.10 16.12 -29.19
CA VAL A 196 -15.16 16.45 -30.26
C VAL A 196 -13.94 17.08 -29.59
N PHE A 197 -12.79 16.46 -29.76
CA PHE A 197 -11.52 16.96 -29.22
C PHE A 197 -10.79 17.76 -30.30
N ASN A 198 -10.03 18.76 -29.87
CA ASN A 198 -9.11 19.44 -30.75
C ASN A 198 -8.04 18.44 -31.25
N PRO A 199 -7.42 18.67 -32.42
CA PRO A 199 -6.49 17.71 -33.03
C PRO A 199 -5.24 17.39 -32.21
N ASN A 200 -4.92 18.21 -31.21
CA ASN A 200 -3.74 18.02 -30.37
C ASN A 200 -3.99 17.13 -29.15
N ILE A 201 -5.25 16.73 -28.90
CA ILE A 201 -5.61 15.84 -27.80
C ILE A 201 -5.66 14.39 -28.29
N LYS A 202 -4.84 13.53 -27.68
CA LYS A 202 -4.85 12.09 -27.88
C LYS A 202 -5.44 11.39 -26.65
N LEU A 203 -6.54 10.67 -26.84
CA LEU A 203 -7.11 9.82 -25.79
C LEU A 203 -6.53 8.41 -25.84
N ILE A 204 -6.09 7.90 -24.69
CA ILE A 204 -5.58 6.53 -24.58
C ILE A 204 -6.25 5.83 -23.38
N PRO A 205 -6.85 4.65 -23.56
CA PRO A 205 -7.35 3.87 -22.45
C PRO A 205 -6.22 3.46 -21.51
N ARG A 206 -6.34 3.73 -20.20
CA ARG A 206 -5.31 3.41 -19.20
C ARG A 206 -4.97 1.92 -19.17
N SER A 207 -5.94 1.05 -19.47
CA SER A 207 -5.72 -0.41 -19.57
C SER A 207 -4.74 -0.85 -20.67
N LYS A 208 -4.42 0.04 -21.62
CA LYS A 208 -3.56 -0.27 -22.78
C LYS A 208 -2.13 0.25 -22.65
N VAL A 209 -1.82 1.04 -21.62
CA VAL A 209 -0.51 1.68 -21.48
C VAL A 209 0.03 1.56 -20.06
N PHE A 210 1.35 1.71 -19.95
CA PHE A 210 2.06 1.82 -18.69
C PHE A 210 2.33 3.31 -18.43
N SER A 211 1.74 3.87 -17.38
CA SER A 211 1.77 5.31 -17.12
C SER A 211 3.20 5.86 -16.97
N GLU A 212 4.13 5.10 -16.39
CA GLU A 212 5.55 5.51 -16.25
C GLU A 212 6.20 5.73 -17.62
N LYS A 213 5.86 4.94 -18.66
CA LYS A 213 6.38 5.15 -20.01
C LYS A 213 5.88 6.48 -20.59
N MET A 214 4.59 6.74 -20.47
CA MET A 214 3.98 7.98 -20.96
C MET A 214 4.54 9.20 -20.22
N ALA A 215 4.76 9.07 -18.91
CA ALA A 215 5.35 10.12 -18.08
C ALA A 215 6.76 10.50 -18.57
N ARG A 216 7.58 9.54 -18.99
CA ARG A 216 8.93 9.81 -19.55
C ARG A 216 8.90 10.66 -20.82
N GLU A 217 7.88 10.51 -21.64
CA GLU A 217 7.76 11.21 -22.94
C GLU A 217 7.13 12.62 -22.83
N ALA A 218 6.51 12.95 -21.69
CA ALA A 218 5.83 14.24 -21.47
C ALA A 218 6.78 15.33 -20.94
N ASP A 219 6.53 16.60 -21.23
CA ASP A 219 7.23 17.73 -20.60
C ASP A 219 6.55 18.11 -19.27
N ILE A 220 5.22 18.09 -19.23
CA ILE A 220 4.41 18.50 -18.07
C ILE A 220 3.44 17.37 -17.72
N ILE A 221 3.23 17.16 -16.41
CA ILE A 221 2.26 16.19 -15.90
C ILE A 221 1.12 16.93 -15.19
N ILE A 222 -0.12 16.61 -15.57
CA ILE A 222 -1.33 17.10 -14.92
C ILE A 222 -2.11 15.89 -14.40
N GLY A 223 -2.48 15.88 -13.13
CA GLY A 223 -3.19 14.72 -12.58
C GLY A 223 -3.26 14.63 -11.08
N SER A 224 -3.56 13.42 -10.60
CA SER A 224 -3.66 13.09 -9.18
C SER A 224 -3.00 11.74 -8.88
N GLY A 225 -2.61 11.54 -7.62
CA GLY A 225 -2.08 10.26 -7.14
C GLY A 225 -0.73 9.89 -7.75
N ARG A 226 -0.59 8.64 -8.18
CA ARG A 226 0.72 8.05 -8.53
C ARG A 226 1.38 8.69 -9.74
N ILE A 227 0.62 9.27 -10.68
CA ILE A 227 1.25 9.94 -11.84
C ILE A 227 2.04 11.17 -11.40
N ILE A 228 1.54 11.92 -10.42
CA ILE A 228 2.20 13.13 -9.92
C ILE A 228 3.50 12.74 -9.22
N GLU A 229 3.44 11.71 -8.37
CA GLU A 229 4.63 11.18 -7.73
C GLU A 229 5.66 10.64 -8.75
N THR A 230 5.19 9.98 -9.82
CA THR A 230 6.03 9.53 -10.93
C THR A 230 6.69 10.71 -11.65
N GLY A 231 5.95 11.81 -11.86
CA GLY A 231 6.46 13.03 -12.45
C GLY A 231 7.54 13.70 -11.61
N VAL A 232 7.31 13.81 -10.30
CA VAL A 232 8.31 14.28 -9.34
C VAL A 232 9.56 13.40 -9.38
N GLY A 233 9.38 12.07 -9.40
CA GLY A 233 10.46 11.08 -9.52
C GLY A 233 11.26 11.16 -10.83
N MET A 234 10.76 11.87 -11.84
CA MET A 234 11.42 12.16 -13.12
C MET A 234 11.84 13.63 -13.26
N CYS A 235 11.79 14.40 -12.17
CA CYS A 235 12.07 15.84 -12.15
C CYS A 235 11.22 16.63 -13.16
N LYS A 236 9.93 16.30 -13.29
CA LYS A 236 9.00 17.00 -14.21
C LYS A 236 8.08 17.96 -13.45
N PRO A 237 7.77 19.13 -14.03
CA PRO A 237 6.77 20.02 -13.46
C PRO A 237 5.40 19.34 -13.45
N CYS A 238 4.71 19.46 -12.32
CA CYS A 238 3.44 18.79 -12.06
C CYS A 238 2.37 19.80 -11.66
N ILE A 239 1.18 19.67 -12.23
CA ILE A 239 -0.03 20.43 -11.84
C ILE A 239 -1.05 19.46 -11.26
N ILE A 240 -1.52 19.75 -10.05
CA ILE A 240 -2.35 18.81 -9.29
C ILE A 240 -3.82 19.08 -9.57
N VAL A 241 -4.51 18.04 -10.04
CA VAL A 241 -5.95 18.02 -10.30
C VAL A 241 -6.49 16.66 -9.90
N GLY A 242 -7.42 16.63 -8.94
CA GLY A 242 -8.02 15.38 -8.46
C GLY A 242 -9.43 15.57 -7.93
N GLU A 243 -9.96 14.55 -7.25
CA GLU A 243 -11.35 14.55 -6.76
C GLU A 243 -11.65 15.67 -5.76
N ARG A 244 -10.61 16.23 -5.13
CA ARG A 244 -10.71 17.36 -4.18
C ARG A 244 -10.41 18.71 -4.84
N GLY A 245 -10.68 18.82 -6.14
CA GLY A 245 -10.55 20.07 -6.91
C GLY A 245 -9.12 20.37 -7.39
N PHE A 246 -8.82 21.67 -7.51
CA PHE A 246 -7.58 22.18 -8.10
C PHE A 246 -6.50 22.44 -7.06
N GLY A 247 -5.37 21.73 -7.15
CA GLY A 247 -4.21 21.87 -6.25
C GLY A 247 -3.15 22.88 -6.72
N GLY A 248 -3.21 23.31 -7.99
CA GLY A 248 -2.23 24.19 -8.63
C GLY A 248 -0.91 23.50 -8.96
N MET A 249 0.09 24.28 -9.40
CA MET A 249 1.44 23.76 -9.62
C MET A 249 2.04 23.28 -8.29
N LEU A 250 2.74 22.14 -8.37
CA LEU A 250 3.44 21.53 -7.26
C LEU A 250 4.77 22.25 -6.99
N THR A 251 4.71 23.23 -6.11
CA THR A 251 5.87 23.99 -5.61
C THR A 251 6.46 23.34 -4.35
N THR A 252 7.73 23.65 -4.05
CA THR A 252 8.47 23.14 -2.88
C THR A 252 7.69 23.29 -1.57
N ASN A 253 7.10 24.45 -1.33
CA ASN A 253 6.34 24.73 -0.09
C ASN A 253 5.02 23.94 0.01
N LYS A 254 4.50 23.38 -1.08
CA LYS A 254 3.29 22.54 -1.10
C LYS A 254 3.61 21.05 -1.07
N MET A 255 4.86 20.65 -1.31
CA MET A 255 5.24 19.26 -1.55
C MET A 255 4.85 18.33 -0.41
N GLU A 256 5.18 18.67 0.83
CA GLU A 256 4.88 17.80 1.97
C GLU A 256 3.36 17.62 2.18
N ALA A 257 2.59 18.70 2.12
CA ALA A 257 1.15 18.66 2.33
C ALA A 257 0.42 17.92 1.18
N GLN A 258 0.86 18.15 -0.06
CA GLN A 258 0.34 17.44 -1.24
C GLN A 258 0.75 15.97 -1.24
N TYR A 259 1.97 15.66 -0.80
CA TYR A 259 2.41 14.29 -0.58
C TYR A 259 1.46 13.64 0.42
N ARG A 260 1.31 14.15 1.66
CA ARG A 260 0.44 13.55 2.70
C ARG A 260 -1.00 13.30 2.25
N THR A 261 -1.52 14.09 1.31
CA THR A 261 -2.87 13.96 0.75
C THR A 261 -2.94 13.16 -0.55
N PHE A 262 -1.86 12.48 -0.93
CA PHE A 262 -1.73 11.67 -2.16
C PHE A 262 -2.10 12.46 -3.43
N PHE A 263 -1.75 13.74 -3.46
CA PHE A 263 -1.94 14.64 -4.60
C PHE A 263 -3.38 14.66 -5.13
N GLN A 264 -4.38 14.68 -4.25
CA GLN A 264 -5.79 14.52 -4.60
C GLN A 264 -6.51 15.81 -5.03
N GLY A 265 -5.81 16.94 -5.14
CA GLY A 265 -6.41 18.23 -5.50
C GLY A 265 -6.03 19.33 -4.52
N ARG A 266 -7.01 20.13 -4.09
CA ARG A 266 -6.79 21.18 -3.11
C ARG A 266 -6.60 20.59 -1.71
N ILE A 267 -5.62 21.12 -0.97
CA ILE A 267 -5.43 20.77 0.44
C ILE A 267 -6.66 21.22 1.23
N GLY A 268 -7.30 20.28 1.94
CA GLY A 268 -8.58 20.52 2.62
C GLY A 268 -9.76 20.72 1.66
N GLY A 269 -9.64 20.24 0.42
CA GLY A 269 -10.72 20.25 -0.56
C GLY A 269 -11.76 19.16 -0.31
N GLU A 270 -13.00 19.44 -0.70
CA GLU A 270 -14.12 18.51 -0.62
C GLU A 270 -14.19 17.63 -1.87
N ILE A 271 -14.72 16.42 -1.74
CA ILE A 271 -14.91 15.53 -2.91
C ILE A 271 -15.90 16.18 -3.88
N GLY A 272 -15.54 16.22 -5.16
CA GLY A 272 -16.34 16.84 -6.22
C GLY A 272 -16.20 18.36 -6.30
N GLU A 273 -15.20 18.94 -5.62
CA GLU A 273 -14.96 20.38 -5.67
C GLU A 273 -14.69 20.87 -7.11
N TYR A 274 -15.22 22.06 -7.40
CA TYR A 274 -15.11 22.70 -8.70
C TYR A 274 -13.67 23.10 -9.03
N ILE A 275 -13.25 22.91 -10.28
CA ILE A 275 -11.95 23.33 -10.79
C ILE A 275 -12.07 24.69 -11.48
N PRO A 276 -11.51 25.79 -10.91
CA PRO A 276 -11.67 27.11 -11.50
C PRO A 276 -10.86 27.27 -12.78
N GLU A 277 -11.55 27.51 -13.90
CA GLU A 277 -10.94 27.74 -15.23
C GLU A 277 -9.79 28.76 -15.20
N LYS A 278 -10.02 29.93 -14.61
CA LYS A 278 -9.02 31.00 -14.58
C LYS A 278 -7.72 30.57 -13.91
N LEU A 279 -7.82 29.83 -12.80
CA LEU A 279 -6.65 29.34 -12.06
C LEU A 279 -5.95 28.20 -12.80
N PHE A 280 -6.72 27.31 -13.41
CA PHE A 280 -6.16 26.22 -14.21
C PHE A 280 -5.37 26.76 -15.42
N MET A 281 -5.97 27.70 -16.15
CA MET A 281 -5.33 28.30 -17.33
C MET A 281 -4.13 29.17 -16.95
N SER A 282 -4.22 29.96 -15.86
CA SER A 282 -3.10 30.79 -15.42
C SER A 282 -1.89 29.95 -15.02
N GLU A 283 -2.07 28.84 -14.29
CA GLU A 283 -0.94 27.99 -13.86
C GLU A 283 -0.22 27.32 -15.05
N ILE A 284 -0.93 27.00 -16.13
CA ILE A 284 -0.29 26.50 -17.36
C ILE A 284 0.51 27.62 -18.03
N SER A 285 -0.04 28.83 -18.13
CA SER A 285 0.65 29.99 -18.69
C SER A 285 1.87 30.37 -17.86
N ASP A 286 1.73 30.46 -16.54
CA ASP A 286 2.80 30.79 -15.60
C ASP A 286 3.96 29.79 -15.72
N LEU A 287 3.65 28.49 -15.76
CA LEU A 287 4.66 27.44 -15.95
C LEU A 287 5.41 27.57 -17.30
N MET A 288 4.74 28.02 -18.35
CA MET A 288 5.38 28.26 -19.65
C MET A 288 6.21 29.54 -19.66
N GLU A 289 5.91 30.53 -18.83
CA GLU A 289 6.69 31.76 -18.73
C GLU A 289 7.98 31.56 -17.93
N LEU A 290 8.00 30.64 -16.97
CA LEU A 290 9.19 30.28 -16.22
C LEU A 290 10.34 29.81 -17.14
N ASP A 291 11.57 30.18 -16.75
CA ASP A 291 12.78 29.64 -17.36
C ASP A 291 13.10 28.23 -16.81
N ASN A 292 14.01 27.54 -17.50
CA ASN A 292 14.39 26.19 -17.10
C ASN A 292 15.11 26.18 -15.73
N GLU A 293 15.78 27.26 -15.33
CA GLU A 293 16.49 27.35 -14.05
C GLU A 293 15.49 27.36 -12.88
N ALA A 294 14.45 28.19 -12.97
CA ALA A 294 13.38 28.28 -11.98
C ALA A 294 12.62 26.95 -11.86
N ILE A 295 12.31 26.30 -12.99
CA ILE A 295 11.65 24.99 -12.97
C ILE A 295 12.57 23.93 -12.36
N ASN A 296 13.85 23.91 -12.73
CA ASN A 296 14.83 23.02 -12.13
C ASN A 296 14.91 23.19 -10.61
N ALA A 297 14.96 24.43 -10.11
CA ALA A 297 14.98 24.67 -8.67
C ALA A 297 13.79 24.01 -7.95
N ILE A 298 12.58 24.09 -8.53
CA ILE A 298 11.36 23.48 -7.96
C ILE A 298 11.42 21.96 -8.03
N VAL A 299 11.64 21.39 -9.22
CA VAL A 299 11.52 19.94 -9.43
C VAL A 299 12.63 19.17 -8.72
N GLN A 300 13.84 19.72 -8.62
CA GLN A 300 14.96 19.07 -7.94
C GLN A 300 14.74 19.01 -6.43
N GLU A 301 14.14 20.05 -5.84
CA GLU A 301 13.82 20.08 -4.42
C GLU A 301 12.65 19.13 -4.08
N ASN A 302 11.61 19.09 -4.92
CA ASN A 302 10.52 18.12 -4.79
C ASN A 302 11.05 16.68 -4.93
N TYR A 303 11.96 16.43 -5.88
CA TYR A 303 12.62 15.15 -6.05
C TYR A 303 13.41 14.76 -4.81
N ARG A 304 14.20 15.68 -4.22
CA ARG A 304 14.94 15.45 -2.97
C ARG A 304 14.02 15.02 -1.83
N PHE A 305 12.91 15.74 -1.63
CA PHE A 305 11.90 15.36 -0.65
C PHE A 305 11.40 13.92 -0.88
N LEU A 306 11.06 13.59 -2.13
CA LEU A 306 10.59 12.25 -2.48
C LEU A 306 11.66 11.17 -2.27
N GLN A 307 12.94 11.48 -2.50
CA GLN A 307 14.06 10.56 -2.21
C GLN A 307 14.17 10.27 -0.71
N GLU A 308 13.98 11.26 0.15
CA GLU A 308 14.01 11.10 1.61
C GLU A 308 12.85 10.24 2.10
N GLU A 309 11.63 10.51 1.61
CA GLU A 309 10.45 9.71 1.94
C GLU A 309 10.60 8.26 1.45
N TYR A 310 11.15 8.05 0.26
CA TYR A 310 11.42 6.70 -0.26
C TYR A 310 12.42 5.95 0.63
N LYS A 311 13.53 6.60 1.04
CA LYS A 311 14.51 6.00 1.96
C LYS A 311 13.85 5.65 3.30
N ARG A 312 13.05 6.57 3.86
CA ARG A 312 12.30 6.34 5.11
C ARG A 312 11.36 5.14 4.99
N GLY A 313 10.57 5.07 3.91
CA GLY A 313 9.65 3.96 3.67
C GLY A 313 10.35 2.61 3.52
N LYS A 314 11.54 2.58 2.88
CA LYS A 314 12.35 1.35 2.80
C LYS A 314 12.87 0.89 4.16
N THR A 315 13.40 1.82 4.96
CA THR A 315 13.85 1.51 6.33
C THR A 315 12.69 1.03 7.19
N GLU A 316 11.53 1.66 7.09
CA GLU A 316 10.32 1.26 7.80
C GLU A 316 9.86 -0.16 7.41
N LEU A 317 9.83 -0.46 6.11
CA LEU A 317 9.51 -1.80 5.62
C LEU A 317 10.50 -2.85 6.12
N TYR A 318 11.81 -2.57 6.03
CA TYR A 318 12.85 -3.48 6.52
C TYR A 318 12.66 -3.77 8.02
N ASN A 319 12.53 -2.72 8.83
CA ASN A 319 12.35 -2.85 10.28
C ASN A 319 11.08 -3.62 10.63
N LEU A 320 10.00 -3.41 9.88
CA LEU A 320 8.77 -4.16 10.06
C LEU A 320 9.01 -5.65 9.79
N LEU A 321 9.53 -6.02 8.62
CA LEU A 321 9.72 -7.42 8.26
C LEU A 321 10.67 -8.14 9.23
N ASP A 322 11.75 -7.47 9.62
CA ASP A 322 12.72 -7.95 10.60
C ASP A 322 12.08 -8.13 12.00
N SER A 323 11.21 -7.20 12.41
CA SER A 323 10.43 -7.33 13.65
C SER A 323 9.46 -8.51 13.61
N GLU A 324 8.77 -8.74 12.48
CA GLU A 324 7.83 -9.86 12.34
C GLU A 324 8.55 -11.21 12.34
N ILE A 325 9.75 -11.30 11.74
CA ILE A 325 10.58 -12.50 11.82
C ILE A 325 10.99 -12.79 13.28
N ARG A 326 11.46 -11.78 14.02
CA ARG A 326 11.84 -11.95 15.43
C ARG A 326 10.65 -12.34 16.29
N ARG A 327 9.51 -11.65 16.14
CA ARG A 327 8.28 -11.96 16.88
C ARG A 327 7.83 -13.39 16.63
N HIS A 328 7.78 -13.80 15.37
CA HIS A 328 7.37 -15.16 15.01
C HIS A 328 8.32 -16.21 15.61
N LYS A 329 9.64 -15.99 15.55
CA LYS A 329 10.62 -16.89 16.18
C LYS A 329 10.40 -17.00 17.70
N ASN A 330 10.21 -15.88 18.39
CA ASN A 330 9.97 -15.86 19.83
C ASN A 330 8.67 -16.58 20.23
N VAL A 331 7.60 -16.43 19.44
CA VAL A 331 6.32 -17.11 19.69
C VAL A 331 6.44 -18.62 19.47
N MET A 332 7.22 -19.05 18.47
CA MET A 332 7.41 -20.47 18.15
C MET A 332 8.46 -21.17 19.02
N SER A 333 9.35 -20.43 19.69
CA SER A 333 10.31 -20.97 20.65
C SER A 333 9.74 -21.00 22.08
N ASP A 334 10.53 -21.52 23.02
CA ASP A 334 10.23 -21.47 24.45
C ASP A 334 10.36 -20.05 25.03
N ASP A 335 10.90 -19.10 24.25
CA ASP A 335 11.02 -17.69 24.64
C ASP A 335 9.65 -17.01 24.77
N ILE A 336 8.58 -17.64 24.25
CA ILE A 336 7.20 -17.20 24.46
C ILE A 336 6.88 -17.03 25.95
N LEU A 337 7.49 -17.82 26.83
CA LEU A 337 7.34 -17.73 28.29
C LEU A 337 7.72 -16.34 28.84
N TYR A 338 8.64 -15.65 28.20
CA TYR A 338 9.09 -14.30 28.59
C TYR A 338 8.37 -13.20 27.81
N THR A 339 7.51 -13.56 26.85
CA THR A 339 6.77 -12.59 26.05
C THR A 339 5.59 -12.06 26.85
N LYS A 340 5.47 -10.73 26.91
CA LYS A 340 4.31 -10.07 27.51
C LYS A 340 3.18 -10.05 26.49
N LEU A 341 2.05 -10.65 26.84
CA LEU A 341 0.85 -10.71 26.01
C LEU A 341 -0.29 -9.96 26.65
N LYS A 342 -1.20 -9.44 25.83
CA LYS A 342 -2.47 -8.88 26.29
C LYS A 342 -3.65 -9.27 25.42
N LEU A 343 -4.85 -9.17 25.95
CA LEU A 343 -6.07 -9.28 25.16
C LEU A 343 -6.06 -8.19 24.08
N SER A 344 -6.29 -8.57 22.83
CA SER A 344 -6.31 -7.61 21.74
C SER A 344 -7.52 -6.69 21.90
N GLY A 345 -7.32 -5.39 21.65
CA GLY A 345 -8.41 -4.40 21.76
C GLY A 345 -9.57 -4.64 20.78
N THR A 346 -9.43 -5.61 19.88
CA THR A 346 -10.46 -6.02 18.92
C THR A 346 -11.55 -6.85 19.58
N PHE A 347 -11.25 -7.53 20.70
CA PHE A 347 -12.19 -8.41 21.36
C PHE A 347 -12.54 -7.90 22.75
N GLN A 348 -13.76 -8.20 23.16
CA GLN A 348 -14.25 -7.96 24.52
C GLN A 348 -15.00 -9.20 25.00
N LEU A 349 -14.85 -9.49 26.29
CA LEU A 349 -15.54 -10.56 26.99
C LEU A 349 -16.89 -10.05 27.48
N ILE A 350 -17.97 -10.74 27.14
CA ILE A 350 -19.33 -10.44 27.62
C ILE A 350 -19.89 -11.65 28.37
N LEU A 351 -20.51 -11.40 29.52
CA LEU A 351 -21.29 -12.40 30.25
C LEU A 351 -22.64 -12.61 29.54
N VAL A 352 -22.95 -13.83 29.12
CA VAL A 352 -24.21 -14.18 28.44
C VAL A 352 -25.21 -14.84 29.40
N SER A 353 -24.71 -15.71 30.28
CA SER A 353 -25.47 -16.41 31.32
C SER A 353 -24.63 -16.53 32.60
N GLU A 354 -25.11 -17.22 33.64
CA GLU A 354 -24.34 -17.40 34.89
C GLU A 354 -23.00 -18.12 34.68
N THR A 355 -22.87 -18.93 33.63
CA THR A 355 -21.68 -19.74 33.35
C THR A 355 -21.09 -19.53 31.94
N ASP A 356 -21.85 -18.91 31.03
CA ASP A 356 -21.43 -18.76 29.64
C ASP A 356 -20.92 -17.36 29.36
N TYR A 357 -19.73 -17.29 28.79
CA TYR A 357 -19.13 -16.06 28.29
C TYR A 357 -19.11 -16.08 26.76
N ALA A 358 -19.16 -14.91 26.15
CA ALA A 358 -18.99 -14.76 24.71
C ALA A 358 -17.84 -13.80 24.44
N LEU A 359 -16.96 -14.22 23.55
CA LEU A 359 -15.98 -13.33 22.95
C LEU A 359 -16.67 -12.61 21.78
N THR A 360 -16.70 -11.29 21.82
CA THR A 360 -17.33 -10.48 20.78
C THR A 360 -16.33 -9.49 20.20
N ASN A 361 -16.46 -9.22 18.90
CA ASN A 361 -15.68 -8.17 18.27
C ASN A 361 -16.19 -6.79 18.77
N SER A 362 -15.31 -5.98 19.32
CA SER A 362 -15.63 -4.69 19.93
C SER A 362 -16.22 -3.69 18.92
N LEU A 363 -15.82 -3.76 17.65
CA LEU A 363 -16.29 -2.87 16.58
C LEU A 363 -17.60 -3.36 15.95
N THR A 364 -17.65 -4.61 15.51
CA THR A 364 -18.82 -5.13 14.77
C THR A 364 -19.93 -5.65 15.69
N ARG A 365 -19.62 -5.85 16.99
CA ARG A 365 -20.48 -6.50 17.99
C ARG A 365 -20.88 -7.93 17.63
N GLN A 366 -20.27 -8.52 16.60
CA GLN A 366 -20.52 -9.90 16.22
C GLN A 366 -19.86 -10.85 17.23
N ARG A 367 -20.58 -11.93 17.56
CA ARG A 367 -20.06 -13.01 18.39
C ARG A 367 -18.99 -13.78 17.60
N HIS A 368 -17.80 -13.89 18.19
CA HIS A 368 -16.72 -14.71 17.66
C HIS A 368 -16.86 -16.16 18.10
N SER A 369 -16.96 -16.38 19.42
CA SER A 369 -17.11 -17.72 20.01
C SER A 369 -17.87 -17.66 21.34
N SER A 370 -18.36 -18.83 21.77
CA SER A 370 -18.66 -19.09 23.18
C SER A 370 -17.36 -19.50 23.86
N ILE A 371 -17.16 -19.04 25.09
CA ILE A 371 -16.00 -19.41 25.88
C ILE A 371 -16.45 -19.90 27.25
N GLU A 372 -15.80 -20.95 27.72
CA GLU A 372 -16.07 -21.54 29.02
C GLU A 372 -15.39 -20.75 30.14
N LYS A 373 -15.75 -21.06 31.39
CA LYS A 373 -15.22 -20.38 32.56
C LYS A 373 -13.68 -20.44 32.63
N GLU A 374 -13.10 -21.57 32.30
CA GLU A 374 -11.64 -21.80 32.32
C GLU A 374 -10.91 -20.92 31.30
N GLU A 375 -11.42 -20.84 30.06
CA GLU A 375 -10.86 -19.99 29.02
C GLU A 375 -10.97 -18.50 29.39
N LYS A 376 -12.11 -18.11 29.97
CA LYS A 376 -12.34 -16.77 30.47
C LYS A 376 -11.34 -16.39 31.56
N GLU A 377 -11.07 -17.29 32.51
CA GLU A 377 -10.07 -17.07 33.56
C GLU A 377 -8.67 -16.87 32.98
N ILE A 378 -8.28 -17.64 31.95
CA ILE A 378 -7.01 -17.44 31.25
C ILE A 378 -6.96 -16.09 30.54
N LEU A 379 -8.01 -15.72 29.79
CA LEU A 379 -8.06 -14.45 29.07
C LEU A 379 -7.99 -13.24 30.03
N GLU A 380 -8.57 -13.35 31.22
CA GLU A 380 -8.46 -12.32 32.27
C GLU A 380 -7.03 -12.12 32.75
N LEU A 381 -6.18 -13.16 32.77
CA LEU A 381 -4.76 -13.03 33.13
C LEU A 381 -3.97 -12.14 32.15
N PHE A 382 -4.50 -11.93 30.94
CA PHE A 382 -3.90 -11.10 29.90
C PHE A 382 -4.65 -9.76 29.70
N SER A 383 -5.66 -9.44 30.51
CA SER A 383 -6.44 -8.20 30.35
C SER A 383 -5.59 -6.91 30.46
N GLU A 384 -4.65 -6.85 31.40
CA GLU A 384 -3.76 -5.70 31.63
C GLU A 384 -2.33 -5.88 31.06
N GLY A 385 -2.09 -6.99 30.35
CA GLY A 385 -0.79 -7.37 29.84
C GLY A 385 0.07 -8.12 30.86
N ASN A 386 0.44 -9.36 30.55
CA ASN A 386 1.18 -10.23 31.47
C ASN A 386 2.16 -11.14 30.72
N ALA A 387 3.28 -11.48 31.35
CA ALA A 387 4.21 -12.46 30.78
C ALA A 387 3.56 -13.85 30.79
N VAL A 388 3.77 -14.65 29.74
CA VAL A 388 3.18 -16.00 29.64
C VAL A 388 3.60 -16.88 30.82
N SER A 389 4.85 -16.78 31.28
CA SER A 389 5.34 -17.50 32.47
C SER A 389 4.63 -17.10 33.77
N ASP A 390 4.25 -15.83 33.90
CA ASP A 390 3.54 -15.35 35.09
C ASP A 390 2.04 -15.66 35.04
N ALA A 391 1.45 -15.67 33.84
CA ALA A 391 0.10 -16.18 33.62
C ALA A 391 0.04 -17.69 33.91
N LEU A 392 1.00 -18.48 33.43
CA LEU A 392 1.10 -19.91 33.69
C LEU A 392 1.11 -20.22 35.19
N LYS A 393 1.90 -19.50 35.99
CA LYS A 393 1.98 -19.67 37.45
C LYS A 393 0.65 -19.41 38.17
N LYS A 394 -0.18 -18.53 37.62
CA LYS A 394 -1.49 -18.13 38.17
C LYS A 394 -2.64 -18.98 37.61
N SER A 395 -2.41 -19.71 36.52
CA SER A 395 -3.39 -20.56 35.86
C SER A 395 -3.52 -21.94 36.55
N GLY A 396 -4.60 -22.65 36.23
CA GLY A 396 -4.76 -24.06 36.60
C GLY A 396 -3.78 -25.02 35.90
N TYR A 397 -3.07 -24.56 34.86
CA TYR A 397 -2.19 -25.37 34.01
C TYR A 397 -0.74 -25.41 34.49
N LYS A 398 -0.48 -25.09 35.76
CA LYS A 398 0.89 -25.03 36.30
C LYS A 398 1.66 -26.34 36.16
N GLU A 399 0.97 -27.48 36.22
CA GLU A 399 1.55 -28.82 36.09
C GLU A 399 1.64 -29.29 34.62
N GLU A 400 1.04 -28.54 33.68
CA GLU A 400 0.94 -28.88 32.26
C GLU A 400 1.36 -27.69 31.37
N PRO A 401 2.62 -27.22 31.50
CA PRO A 401 3.09 -25.99 30.84
C PRO A 401 3.02 -26.05 29.31
N GLU A 402 3.19 -27.23 28.72
CA GLU A 402 3.14 -27.43 27.27
C GLU A 402 1.74 -27.13 26.71
N MET A 403 0.68 -27.60 27.38
CA MET A 403 -0.70 -27.32 26.97
C MET A 403 -1.05 -25.84 27.10
N PHE A 404 -0.59 -25.17 28.16
CA PHE A 404 -0.80 -23.74 28.33
C PHE A 404 -0.11 -22.92 27.23
N ILE A 405 1.12 -23.30 26.86
CA ILE A 405 1.85 -22.65 25.77
C ILE A 405 1.15 -22.86 24.43
N GLU A 406 0.70 -24.08 24.13
CA GLU A 406 -0.02 -24.39 22.89
C GLU A 406 -1.33 -23.60 22.81
N PHE A 407 -2.10 -23.56 23.90
CA PHE A 407 -3.32 -22.75 23.99
C PHE A 407 -3.03 -21.26 23.77
N THR A 408 -1.99 -20.73 24.40
CA THR A 408 -1.56 -19.33 24.22
C THR A 408 -1.16 -19.03 22.76
N ARG A 409 -0.49 -19.96 22.08
CA ARG A 409 -0.14 -19.84 20.66
C ARG A 409 -1.37 -19.83 19.76
N GLU A 410 -2.37 -20.68 20.03
CA GLU A 410 -3.63 -20.66 19.28
C GLU A 410 -4.40 -19.34 19.50
N LEU A 411 -4.44 -18.80 20.73
CA LEU A 411 -5.05 -17.50 20.98
C LEU A 411 -4.35 -16.34 20.22
N LEU A 412 -3.02 -16.39 20.08
CA LEU A 412 -2.26 -15.44 19.25
C LEU A 412 -2.56 -15.59 17.76
N LYS A 413 -2.70 -16.84 17.30
CA LYS A 413 -3.03 -17.16 15.91
C LYS A 413 -4.45 -16.68 15.56
N GLU A 414 -5.40 -16.80 16.48
CA GLU A 414 -6.77 -16.28 16.37
C GLU A 414 -6.88 -14.76 16.55
N LYS A 415 -5.77 -14.08 16.86
CA LYS A 415 -5.69 -12.63 17.12
C LYS A 415 -6.47 -12.18 18.36
N ILE A 416 -6.82 -13.13 19.23
CA ILE A 416 -7.47 -12.87 20.52
C ILE A 416 -6.45 -12.25 21.47
N LEU A 417 -5.22 -12.77 21.49
CA LEU A 417 -4.09 -12.15 22.16
C LEU A 417 -3.21 -11.38 21.17
N GLU A 418 -2.49 -10.39 21.68
CA GLU A 418 -1.43 -9.67 20.98
C GLU A 418 -0.20 -9.50 21.88
N ILE A 419 0.97 -9.29 21.26
CA ILE A 419 2.19 -8.96 22.00
C ILE A 419 2.04 -7.53 22.54
N ASP A 420 2.29 -7.36 23.84
CA ASP A 420 2.30 -6.07 24.52
C ASP A 420 3.68 -5.44 24.39
N GLU A 421 3.81 -4.56 23.40
CA GLU A 421 5.04 -3.79 23.07
C GLU A 421 5.32 -2.63 24.03
#